data_AF-A0A920FBJ7-F1
#
_entry.id   AF-A0A920FBJ7-F1
#
_cell.length_a   1.000
_cell.length_b   1.000
_cell.length_c   1.000
_cell.angle_alpha   90.00
_cell.angle_beta   90.00
_cell.angle_gamma   90.00
#
_symmetry.space_group_name_H-M   'P 1'
#
loop_
_entity.id
_entity.type
_entity.pdbx_description
1 polymer ?
#
loop_
_entity_poly.entity_id
_entity_poly.type
_entity_poly.pdbx_seq_one_letter_code
_entity_poly.pdbx_strand_id
1 'polypeptide(L)'
;MTQFDKDDIEKLGLVKFDILGLRTLSIIKKTIEDIKNIKGDIVNLETISMTDENVFKLMQNKLTTGVFQLESPGMKRYMGQLKPDCFDDIVALVALYRPGPLGTNMVDDFIENKHGKKIVYEHPHLEPILSGTYGLILYQEQVMEIAKTLANYTLGEADILRRAMGKKKKKEMETQRKKFIDGAKINKIDFNIAESIFSKMEKFAGYGFNKSHSVAYAYISYQTAFLKTYYPSIFLASALSSDMDNTDKILSLTDSSSEHGIKIIQPSINNSEYSFVSLSDTEIIFGLGAIKGVGYNAAEHIIQERSKMVIIKIFSIFVRGVSHPYH
;
A
#
# COMPACT_ATOMS: atom_id res chain seq x y z
N MET A 1 -29.67 9.80 2.33
CA MET A 1 -29.36 8.35 2.31
C MET A 1 -30.41 7.64 1.48
N THR A 2 -30.00 6.69 0.64
CA THR A 2 -30.94 5.78 -0.04
C THR A 2 -31.52 4.78 0.95
N GLN A 3 -32.72 4.26 0.69
CA GLN A 3 -33.30 3.18 1.49
C GLN A 3 -32.73 1.79 1.13
N PHE A 4 -32.20 1.63 -0.09
CA PHE A 4 -31.52 0.41 -0.55
C PHE A 4 -30.04 0.43 -0.17
N ASP A 5 -29.50 -0.75 0.13
CA ASP A 5 -28.09 -0.94 0.41
C ASP A 5 -27.24 -0.94 -0.88
N LYS A 6 -25.92 -1.05 -0.71
CA LYS A 6 -24.97 -0.95 -1.82
C LYS A 6 -25.16 -2.03 -2.89
N ASP A 7 -25.57 -3.24 -2.51
CA ASP A 7 -25.66 -4.38 -3.42
C ASP A 7 -26.98 -4.31 -4.19
N ASP A 8 -28.02 -3.78 -3.57
CA ASP A 8 -29.32 -3.58 -4.19
C ASP A 8 -29.31 -2.40 -5.19
N ILE A 9 -28.63 -1.30 -4.86
CA ILE A 9 -28.42 -0.19 -5.81
C ILE A 9 -27.66 -0.65 -7.06
N GLU A 10 -26.66 -1.52 -6.90
CA GLU A 10 -25.91 -2.10 -8.03
C GLU A 10 -26.79 -3.01 -8.90
N LYS A 11 -27.62 -3.86 -8.30
CA LYS A 11 -28.58 -4.72 -9.04
C LYS A 11 -29.63 -3.93 -9.81
N LEU A 12 -30.00 -2.74 -9.32
CA LEU A 12 -30.95 -1.84 -9.98
C LEU A 12 -30.35 -1.09 -11.18
N GLY A 13 -29.05 -1.28 -11.46
CA GLY A 13 -28.36 -0.65 -12.60
C GLY A 13 -28.01 0.82 -12.36
N LEU A 14 -28.05 1.28 -11.11
CA LEU A 14 -27.66 2.65 -10.76
C LEU A 14 -26.15 2.77 -10.59
N VAL A 15 -25.59 3.89 -11.06
CA VAL A 15 -24.17 4.20 -10.88
C VAL A 15 -23.91 4.55 -9.41
N LYS A 16 -22.95 3.86 -8.79
CA LYS A 16 -22.54 4.08 -7.41
C LYS A 16 -21.06 4.46 -7.34
N PHE A 17 -20.75 5.46 -6.53
CA PHE A 17 -19.37 5.79 -6.14
C PHE A 17 -19.16 5.46 -4.67
N ASP A 18 -18.20 4.58 -4.37
CA ASP A 18 -17.74 4.34 -3.00
C ASP A 18 -16.71 5.40 -2.62
N ILE A 19 -17.04 6.24 -1.63
CA ILE A 19 -16.14 7.27 -1.11
C ILE A 19 -15.38 6.68 0.08
N LEU A 20 -14.11 6.36 -0.14
CA LEU A 20 -13.20 5.83 0.88
C LEU A 20 -12.26 6.94 1.37
N GLY A 21 -12.22 7.17 2.68
CA GLY A 21 -11.31 8.12 3.31
C GLY A 21 -9.91 7.54 3.47
N LEU A 22 -9.07 7.63 2.43
CA LEU A 22 -7.68 7.16 2.48
C LEU A 22 -6.70 8.29 2.83
N ARG A 23 -6.29 8.37 4.11
CA ARG A 23 -5.34 9.39 4.62
C ARG A 23 -4.05 9.48 3.79
N THR A 24 -3.57 8.36 3.25
CA THR A 24 -2.36 8.29 2.40
C THR A 24 -2.40 9.28 1.23
N LEU A 25 -3.53 9.44 0.56
CA LEU A 25 -3.62 10.36 -0.57
C LEU A 25 -3.51 11.83 -0.12
N SER A 26 -4.02 12.15 1.07
CA SER A 26 -3.83 13.46 1.70
C SER A 26 -2.36 13.70 2.07
N ILE A 27 -1.66 12.69 2.60
CA ILE A 27 -0.21 12.76 2.89
C ILE A 27 0.57 13.02 1.60
N ILE A 28 0.29 12.27 0.53
CA ILE A 28 0.95 12.45 -0.78
C ILE A 28 0.73 13.87 -1.30
N LYS A 29 -0.53 14.33 -1.32
CA LYS A 29 -0.89 15.66 -1.79
C LYS A 29 -0.14 16.75 -1.00
N LYS A 30 -0.20 16.67 0.33
CA LYS A 30 0.48 17.63 1.21
C LYS A 30 1.99 17.62 1.01
N THR A 31 2.58 16.43 0.87
CA THR A 31 4.02 16.29 0.61
C THR A 31 4.42 16.99 -0.69
N ILE A 32 3.68 16.80 -1.79
CA ILE A 32 3.97 17.44 -3.08
C ILE A 32 3.81 18.97 -2.98
N GLU A 33 2.76 19.44 -2.32
CA GLU A 33 2.54 20.87 -2.08
C GLU A 33 3.72 21.48 -1.30
N ASP A 34 4.19 20.80 -0.25
CA ASP A 34 5.29 21.28 0.59
C ASP A 34 6.65 21.17 -0.12
N ILE A 35 6.87 20.14 -0.96
CA ILE A 35 8.06 20.07 -1.82
C ILE A 35 8.13 21.32 -2.71
N LYS A 36 7.02 21.67 -3.36
CA LYS A 36 6.96 22.87 -4.21
C LYS A 36 7.20 24.15 -3.40
N ASN A 37 6.58 24.27 -2.23
CA ASN A 37 6.67 25.50 -1.42
C ASN A 37 8.05 25.68 -0.77
N ILE A 38 8.70 24.60 -0.34
CA ILE A 38 9.96 24.63 0.41
C ILE A 38 11.17 24.55 -0.53
N LYS A 39 11.11 23.69 -1.54
CA LYS A 39 12.24 23.42 -2.46
C LYS A 39 12.08 24.09 -3.82
N GLY A 40 10.86 24.43 -4.23
CA GLY A 40 10.55 24.90 -5.58
C GLY A 40 10.40 23.79 -6.62
N ASP A 41 10.61 22.53 -6.23
CA ASP A 41 10.56 21.38 -7.12
C ASP A 41 9.11 21.06 -7.54
N ILE A 42 8.94 20.64 -8.79
CA ILE A 42 7.66 20.17 -9.32
C ILE A 42 7.73 18.65 -9.48
N VAL A 43 7.10 17.92 -8.58
CA VAL A 43 7.07 16.46 -8.61
C VAL A 43 5.81 15.97 -9.31
N ASN A 44 5.96 15.23 -10.40
CA ASN A 44 4.87 14.52 -11.06
C ASN A 44 5.00 13.01 -10.82
N LEU A 45 4.16 12.49 -9.93
CA LEU A 45 4.15 11.07 -9.56
C LEU A 45 3.70 10.13 -10.69
N GLU A 46 3.06 10.63 -11.75
CA GLU A 46 2.68 9.81 -12.91
C GLU A 46 3.88 9.47 -13.82
N THR A 47 5.00 10.19 -13.64
CA THR A 47 6.19 10.08 -14.49
C THR A 47 7.41 9.47 -13.78
N ILE A 48 7.26 9.05 -12.53
CA ILE A 48 8.38 8.47 -11.77
C ILE A 48 8.79 7.12 -12.35
N SER A 49 10.09 6.85 -12.36
CA SER A 49 10.62 5.56 -12.80
C SER A 49 10.20 4.44 -11.83
N MET A 50 9.80 3.29 -12.36
CA MET A 50 9.48 2.08 -11.59
C MET A 50 10.68 1.16 -11.34
N THR A 51 11.86 1.56 -11.80
CA THR A 51 13.12 0.81 -11.66
C THR A 51 14.15 1.57 -10.84
N ASP A 52 13.70 2.47 -9.95
CA ASP A 52 14.58 3.32 -9.17
C ASP A 52 15.25 2.54 -8.04
N GLU A 53 16.55 2.29 -8.18
CA GLU A 53 17.34 1.55 -7.20
C GLU A 53 17.32 2.18 -5.81
N ASN A 54 17.24 3.50 -5.69
CA ASN A 54 17.25 4.16 -4.38
C ASN A 54 15.96 3.88 -3.61
N VAL A 55 14.83 3.82 -4.32
CA VAL A 55 13.53 3.46 -3.74
C VAL A 55 13.54 2.00 -3.27
N PHE A 56 14.11 1.09 -4.07
CA PHE A 56 14.26 -0.30 -3.66
C PHE A 56 15.24 -0.45 -2.49
N LYS A 57 16.36 0.29 -2.46
CA LYS A 57 17.30 0.31 -1.33
C LYS A 57 16.61 0.73 -0.03
N LEU A 58 15.73 1.74 -0.06
CA LEU A 58 14.92 2.14 1.10
C LEU A 58 14.09 0.95 1.63
N MET A 59 13.42 0.22 0.74
CA MET A 59 12.62 -0.96 1.11
C MET A 59 13.47 -2.13 1.62
N GLN A 60 14.57 -2.43 0.93
CA GLN A 60 15.52 -3.48 1.31
C GLN A 60 16.13 -3.22 2.70
N ASN A 61 16.37 -1.95 3.04
CA ASN A 61 16.84 -1.51 4.35
C ASN A 61 15.73 -1.42 5.41
N LYS A 62 14.49 -1.84 5.10
CA LYS A 62 13.33 -1.87 6.02
C LYS A 62 12.90 -0.48 6.54
N LEU A 63 13.30 0.60 5.85
CA LEU A 63 12.99 1.99 6.22
C LEU A 63 11.57 2.41 5.77
N THR A 64 10.60 1.51 5.91
CA THR A 64 9.24 1.64 5.34
C THR A 64 8.20 2.19 6.32
N THR A 65 8.58 2.70 7.51
CA THR A 65 7.61 3.39 8.39
C THR A 65 6.96 4.56 7.65
N GLY A 66 5.64 4.68 7.70
CA GLY A 66 4.89 5.70 6.96
C GLY A 66 4.72 5.41 5.46
N VAL A 67 5.39 4.39 4.91
CA VAL A 67 5.16 3.93 3.53
C VAL A 67 3.89 3.09 3.52
N PHE A 68 2.96 3.43 2.62
CA PHE A 68 1.64 2.81 2.57
C PHE A 68 1.72 1.29 2.42
N GLN A 69 0.90 0.53 3.15
CA GLN A 69 0.87 -0.95 3.22
C GLN A 69 2.16 -1.63 3.73
N LEU A 70 3.31 -0.94 3.73
CA LEU A 70 4.63 -1.54 3.91
C LEU A 70 5.24 -1.33 5.31
N GLU A 71 4.51 -0.68 6.22
CA GLU A 71 5.06 -0.20 7.50
C GLU A 71 5.01 -1.20 8.66
N SER A 72 4.16 -2.24 8.61
CA SER A 72 3.97 -3.14 9.75
C SER A 72 5.23 -3.96 10.07
N PRO A 73 5.46 -4.37 11.33
CA PRO A 73 6.68 -5.11 11.70
C PRO A 73 6.89 -6.40 10.90
N GLY A 74 5.84 -7.19 10.69
CA GLY A 74 5.94 -8.42 9.90
C GLY A 74 6.18 -8.14 8.41
N MET A 75 5.58 -7.08 7.87
CA MET A 75 5.82 -6.64 6.49
C MET A 75 7.27 -6.20 6.30
N LYS A 76 7.83 -5.40 7.23
CA LYS A 76 9.26 -5.03 7.25
C LYS A 76 10.19 -6.23 7.31
N ARG A 77 9.82 -7.25 8.10
CA ARG A 77 10.58 -8.50 8.19
C ARG A 77 10.66 -9.19 6.83
N TYR A 78 9.52 -9.43 6.19
CA TYR A 78 9.47 -10.07 4.88
C TYR A 78 10.11 -9.20 3.80
N MET A 79 9.96 -7.87 3.87
CA MET A 79 10.61 -6.95 2.94
C MET A 79 12.14 -7.12 2.92
N GLY A 80 12.77 -7.16 4.10
CA GLY A 80 14.22 -7.35 4.18
C GLY A 80 14.69 -8.78 3.90
N GLN A 81 13.81 -9.78 4.01
CA GLN A 81 14.09 -11.14 3.53
C GLN A 81 13.97 -11.21 2.01
N LEU A 82 12.87 -10.73 1.43
CA LEU A 82 12.60 -10.71 0.00
C LEU A 82 13.65 -9.91 -0.77
N LYS A 83 14.06 -8.76 -0.23
CA LYS A 83 14.90 -7.76 -0.89
C LYS A 83 14.30 -7.38 -2.26
N PRO A 84 13.19 -6.63 -2.31
CA PRO A 84 12.57 -6.29 -3.58
C PRO A 84 13.54 -5.48 -4.44
N ASP A 85 13.57 -5.78 -5.73
CA ASP A 85 14.41 -5.10 -6.73
C ASP A 85 13.64 -4.77 -8.02
N CYS A 86 12.35 -5.11 -8.06
CA CYS A 86 11.44 -4.72 -9.12
C CYS A 86 10.04 -4.40 -8.57
N PHE A 87 9.24 -3.68 -9.36
CA PHE A 87 7.89 -3.29 -8.95
C PHE A 87 6.98 -4.50 -8.68
N ASP A 88 7.10 -5.56 -9.48
CA ASP A 88 6.29 -6.78 -9.33
C ASP A 88 6.49 -7.46 -7.97
N ASP A 89 7.66 -7.32 -7.33
CA ASP A 89 7.87 -7.82 -5.96
C ASP A 89 6.97 -7.13 -4.94
N ILE A 90 6.75 -5.82 -5.10
CA ILE A 90 5.84 -5.04 -4.24
C ILE A 90 4.42 -5.52 -4.47
N VAL A 91 4.02 -5.68 -5.74
CA VAL A 91 2.71 -6.20 -6.14
C VAL A 91 2.47 -7.59 -5.53
N ALA A 92 3.49 -8.44 -5.52
CA ALA A 92 3.41 -9.78 -4.94
C ALA A 92 3.34 -9.75 -3.42
N LEU A 93 4.17 -8.94 -2.76
CA LEU A 93 4.21 -8.89 -1.31
C LEU A 93 2.91 -8.33 -0.71
N VAL A 94 2.29 -7.34 -1.34
CA VAL A 94 0.94 -6.86 -0.98
C VAL A 94 -0.12 -7.98 -1.11
N ALA A 95 0.01 -8.83 -2.12
CA ALA A 95 -0.88 -9.98 -2.29
C ALA A 95 -0.58 -11.13 -1.30
N LEU A 96 0.67 -11.31 -0.91
CA LEU A 96 1.12 -12.39 -0.04
C LEU A 96 0.91 -12.11 1.45
N TYR A 97 1.05 -10.86 1.89
CA TYR A 97 0.96 -10.49 3.31
C TYR A 97 -0.50 -10.39 3.79
N ARG A 98 -1.20 -11.52 3.78
CA ARG A 98 -2.60 -11.70 4.21
C ARG A 98 -2.73 -12.99 5.02
N PRO A 99 -3.73 -13.12 5.91
CA PRO A 99 -3.87 -14.30 6.77
C PRO A 99 -3.89 -15.65 6.02
N GLY A 100 -4.48 -15.70 4.83
CA GLY A 100 -4.53 -16.91 4.01
C GLY A 100 -3.14 -17.41 3.58
N PRO A 101 -2.40 -16.67 2.75
CA PRO A 101 -1.05 -17.06 2.35
C PRO A 101 -0.05 -17.15 3.52
N LEU A 102 -0.18 -16.32 4.56
CA LEU A 102 0.67 -16.39 5.76
C LEU A 102 0.43 -17.65 6.60
N GLY A 103 -0.76 -18.23 6.53
CA GLY A 103 -1.06 -19.54 7.14
C GLY A 103 -0.47 -20.72 6.36
N THR A 104 0.27 -20.45 5.29
CA THR A 104 0.98 -21.41 4.46
C THR A 104 2.43 -20.98 4.30
N ASN A 105 3.29 -21.85 3.79
CA ASN A 105 4.69 -21.50 3.50
C ASN A 105 4.84 -20.65 2.21
N MET A 106 3.76 -20.06 1.69
CA MET A 106 3.78 -19.43 0.36
C MET A 106 4.68 -18.19 0.30
N VAL A 107 4.76 -17.41 1.39
CA VAL A 107 5.65 -16.24 1.44
C VAL A 107 7.11 -16.68 1.43
N ASP A 108 7.44 -17.72 2.22
CA ASP A 108 8.79 -18.27 2.29
C ASP A 108 9.19 -18.92 0.96
N ASP A 109 8.31 -19.71 0.33
CA ASP A 109 8.54 -20.30 -0.99
C ASP A 109 8.77 -19.21 -2.06
N PHE A 110 8.05 -18.09 -2.00
CA PHE A 110 8.25 -16.97 -2.93
C PHE A 110 9.65 -16.37 -2.78
N ILE A 111 10.10 -16.15 -1.54
CA ILE A 111 11.41 -15.60 -1.22
C ILE A 111 12.52 -16.58 -1.62
N GLU A 112 12.39 -17.86 -1.29
CA GLU A 112 13.37 -18.88 -1.67
C GLU A 112 13.49 -19.03 -3.19
N ASN A 113 12.36 -19.03 -3.92
CA ASN A 113 12.35 -19.11 -5.37
C ASN A 113 12.99 -17.87 -6.00
N LYS A 114 12.70 -16.67 -5.46
CA LYS A 114 13.38 -15.45 -5.88
C LYS A 114 14.90 -15.56 -5.71
N HIS A 115 15.36 -16.16 -4.60
CA HIS A 115 16.78 -16.28 -4.26
C HIS A 115 17.48 -17.51 -4.88
N GLY A 116 16.89 -18.10 -5.92
CA GLY A 116 17.55 -19.11 -6.74
C GLY A 116 17.26 -20.56 -6.37
N LYS A 117 16.26 -20.84 -5.53
CA LYS A 117 15.70 -22.19 -5.41
C LYS A 117 15.23 -22.65 -6.80
N LYS A 118 15.60 -23.86 -7.19
CA LYS A 118 15.28 -24.41 -8.52
C LYS A 118 13.76 -24.50 -8.68
N ILE A 119 13.22 -23.67 -9.57
CA ILE A 119 11.81 -23.70 -9.96
C ILE A 119 11.64 -24.80 -11.02
N VAL A 120 10.74 -25.75 -10.76
CA VAL A 120 10.37 -26.79 -11.72
C VAL A 120 8.93 -26.57 -12.15
N TYR A 121 8.75 -26.22 -13.41
CA TYR A 121 7.44 -26.11 -14.02
C TYR A 121 6.94 -27.49 -14.46
N GLU A 122 5.69 -27.81 -14.15
CA GLU A 122 5.07 -29.08 -14.59
C GLU A 122 4.84 -29.13 -16.10
N HIS A 123 4.77 -27.96 -16.73
CA HIS A 123 4.60 -27.82 -18.17
C HIS A 123 5.31 -26.56 -18.67
N PRO A 124 5.99 -26.57 -19.84
CA PRO A 124 6.71 -25.41 -20.37
C PRO A 124 5.86 -24.14 -20.50
N HIS A 125 4.58 -24.28 -20.87
CA HIS A 125 3.66 -23.15 -20.97
C HIS A 125 3.36 -22.44 -19.63
N LEU A 126 3.71 -23.02 -18.48
CA LEU A 126 3.54 -22.35 -17.18
C LEU A 126 4.62 -21.30 -16.93
N GLU A 127 5.82 -21.48 -17.49
CA GLU A 127 6.95 -20.59 -17.24
C GLU A 127 6.67 -19.12 -17.63
N PRO A 128 6.15 -18.82 -18.84
CA PRO A 128 5.78 -17.44 -19.20
C PRO A 128 4.70 -16.83 -18.30
N ILE A 129 3.84 -17.65 -17.68
CA ILE A 129 2.71 -17.18 -16.87
C ILE A 129 3.12 -16.94 -15.41
N LEU A 130 4.05 -17.76 -14.90
CA LEU A 130 4.42 -17.82 -13.49
C LEU A 130 5.82 -17.28 -13.19
N SER A 131 6.63 -16.97 -14.21
CA SER A 131 7.98 -16.41 -14.03
C SER A 131 7.99 -15.12 -13.22
N GLY A 132 7.06 -14.19 -13.48
CA GLY A 132 6.91 -12.94 -12.72
C GLY A 132 6.47 -13.12 -11.25
N THR A 133 6.18 -14.35 -10.83
CA THR A 133 5.86 -14.70 -9.43
C THR A 133 6.71 -15.87 -8.95
N TYR A 134 7.90 -16.04 -9.54
CA TYR A 134 8.88 -17.05 -9.19
C TYR A 134 8.28 -18.47 -9.13
N GLY A 135 7.42 -18.81 -10.11
CA GLY A 135 6.83 -20.14 -10.25
C GLY A 135 5.58 -20.40 -9.41
N LEU A 136 5.15 -19.44 -8.59
CA LEU A 136 3.95 -19.59 -7.77
C LEU A 136 2.72 -19.03 -8.48
N ILE A 137 1.60 -19.75 -8.43
CA ILE A 137 0.30 -19.18 -8.77
C ILE A 137 -0.07 -18.23 -7.63
N LEU A 138 -0.16 -16.92 -7.90
CA LEU A 138 -0.42 -15.87 -6.91
C LEU A 138 -1.62 -14.97 -7.28
N TYR A 139 -1.97 -14.91 -8.56
CA TYR A 139 -3.03 -14.04 -9.04
C TYR A 139 -4.18 -14.82 -9.69
N GLN A 140 -5.37 -14.25 -9.58
CA GLN A 140 -6.56 -14.74 -10.27
C GLN A 140 -6.36 -14.71 -11.79
N GLU A 141 -5.69 -13.68 -12.29
CA GLU A 141 -5.34 -13.51 -13.70
C GLU A 141 -4.41 -14.62 -14.20
N GLN A 142 -3.53 -15.17 -13.35
CA GLN A 142 -2.69 -16.33 -13.71
C GLN A 142 -3.53 -17.60 -13.86
N VAL A 143 -4.51 -17.83 -12.99
CA VAL A 143 -5.46 -18.95 -13.14
C VAL A 143 -6.19 -18.87 -14.48
N MET A 144 -6.62 -17.66 -14.85
CA MET A 144 -7.30 -17.43 -16.12
C MET A 144 -6.38 -17.72 -17.32
N GLU A 145 -5.13 -17.24 -17.29
CA GLU A 145 -4.18 -17.46 -18.38
C GLU A 145 -3.74 -18.93 -18.48
N ILE A 146 -3.59 -19.64 -17.35
CA ILE A 146 -3.34 -21.09 -17.35
C ILE A 146 -4.49 -21.84 -18.03
N ALA A 147 -5.75 -21.52 -17.69
CA ALA A 147 -6.91 -22.16 -18.30
C ALA A 147 -7.03 -21.90 -19.81
N LYS A 148 -6.73 -20.66 -20.23
CA LYS A 148 -6.71 -20.29 -21.65
C LYS A 148 -5.60 -21.03 -22.41
N THR A 149 -4.37 -20.98 -21.91
CA THR A 149 -3.20 -21.52 -22.61
C THR A 149 -3.17 -23.05 -22.59
N LEU A 150 -3.52 -23.68 -21.46
CA LEU A 150 -3.45 -25.14 -21.36
C LEU A 150 -4.73 -25.82 -21.83
N ALA A 151 -5.90 -25.21 -21.64
CA ALA A 151 -7.19 -25.89 -21.87
C ALA A 151 -8.14 -25.18 -22.85
N ASN A 152 -7.64 -24.22 -23.64
CA ASN A 152 -8.41 -23.51 -24.68
C ASN A 152 -9.67 -22.79 -24.17
N TYR A 153 -9.65 -22.32 -22.93
CA TYR A 153 -10.72 -21.47 -22.42
C TYR A 153 -10.74 -20.12 -23.15
N THR A 154 -11.95 -19.63 -23.47
CA THR A 154 -12.15 -18.21 -23.74
C THR A 154 -11.97 -17.39 -22.45
N LEU A 155 -11.75 -16.08 -22.57
CA LEU A 155 -11.63 -15.20 -21.39
C LEU A 155 -12.89 -15.23 -20.51
N GLY A 156 -14.08 -15.32 -21.12
CA GLY A 156 -15.34 -15.42 -20.38
C GLY A 156 -15.45 -16.73 -19.60
N GLU A 157 -15.05 -17.85 -20.20
CA GLU A 157 -15.02 -19.14 -19.51
C GLU A 157 -13.98 -19.17 -18.39
N ALA A 158 -12.84 -18.53 -18.59
CA ALA A 158 -11.78 -18.43 -17.60
C ALA A 158 -12.24 -17.60 -16.38
N ASP A 159 -13.03 -16.54 -16.59
CA ASP A 159 -13.65 -15.80 -15.48
C ASP A 159 -14.69 -16.65 -14.74
N ILE A 160 -15.47 -17.48 -15.46
CA ILE A 160 -16.39 -18.44 -14.81
C ILE A 160 -15.62 -19.42 -13.92
N LEU A 161 -14.49 -19.96 -14.41
CA LEU A 161 -13.60 -20.81 -13.61
C LEU A 161 -13.11 -20.09 -12.35
N ARG A 162 -12.57 -18.88 -12.51
CA ARG A 162 -12.09 -18.04 -11.40
C ARG A 162 -13.18 -17.79 -10.36
N ARG A 163 -14.42 -17.52 -10.77
CA ARG A 163 -15.57 -17.32 -9.86
C ARG A 163 -15.97 -18.61 -9.15
N ALA A 164 -16.00 -19.74 -9.85
CA ALA A 164 -16.31 -21.05 -9.26
C ALA A 164 -15.30 -21.42 -8.17
N MET A 165 -14.02 -21.18 -8.47
CA MET A 165 -12.88 -21.33 -7.58
C MET A 165 -13.04 -20.50 -6.28
N GLY A 166 -13.41 -19.22 -6.40
CA GLY A 166 -13.65 -18.37 -5.22
C GLY A 166 -14.84 -18.81 -4.35
N LYS A 167 -15.89 -19.39 -4.96
CA LYS A 167 -17.11 -19.85 -4.24
C LYS A 167 -17.00 -21.25 -3.64
N LYS A 168 -15.96 -22.04 -4.02
CA LYS A 168 -15.71 -23.41 -3.53
C LYS A 168 -16.90 -24.38 -3.66
N LYS A 169 -17.73 -24.19 -4.70
CA LYS A 169 -18.88 -25.09 -4.95
C LYS A 169 -18.41 -26.37 -5.63
N LYS A 170 -18.41 -27.48 -4.91
CA LYS A 170 -17.92 -28.80 -5.39
C LYS A 170 -18.40 -29.18 -6.80
N LYS A 171 -19.72 -29.11 -7.03
CA LYS A 171 -20.32 -29.49 -8.33
C LYS A 171 -19.86 -28.60 -9.49
N GLU A 172 -19.73 -27.29 -9.26
CA GLU A 172 -19.22 -26.36 -10.27
C GLU A 172 -17.73 -26.63 -10.54
N MET A 173 -16.94 -26.91 -9.49
CA MET A 173 -15.52 -27.25 -9.61
C MET A 173 -15.27 -28.55 -10.37
N GLU A 174 -16.05 -29.61 -10.13
CA GLU A 174 -15.95 -30.87 -10.88
C GLU A 174 -16.25 -30.68 -12.37
N THR A 175 -17.25 -29.85 -12.69
CA THR A 175 -17.60 -29.50 -14.07
C THR A 175 -16.43 -28.78 -14.75
N GLN A 176 -15.82 -27.83 -14.04
CA GLN A 176 -14.66 -27.10 -14.52
C GLN A 176 -13.41 -27.98 -14.65
N ARG A 177 -13.19 -28.91 -13.72
CA ARG A 177 -12.09 -29.88 -13.75
C ARG A 177 -12.18 -30.71 -15.02
N LYS A 178 -13.34 -31.30 -15.29
CA LYS A 178 -13.56 -32.09 -16.51
C LYS A 178 -13.28 -31.28 -17.77
N LYS A 179 -13.83 -30.06 -17.84
CA LYS A 179 -13.62 -29.17 -18.99
C LYS A 179 -12.15 -28.81 -19.19
N PHE A 180 -11.42 -28.53 -18.11
CA PHE A 180 -9.99 -28.25 -18.17
C PHE A 180 -9.19 -29.45 -18.70
N ILE A 181 -9.46 -30.65 -18.21
CA ILE A 181 -8.79 -31.88 -18.67
C ILE A 181 -9.10 -32.16 -20.15
N ASP A 182 -10.37 -32.03 -20.55
CA ASP A 182 -10.80 -32.24 -21.94
C ASP A 182 -10.12 -31.23 -22.88
N GLY A 183 -10.02 -29.96 -22.46
CA GLY A 183 -9.28 -28.93 -23.18
C GLY A 183 -7.78 -29.18 -23.25
N ALA A 184 -7.17 -29.61 -22.14
CA ALA A 184 -5.75 -29.94 -22.06
C ALA A 184 -5.38 -31.13 -22.97
N LYS A 185 -6.28 -32.10 -23.08
CA LYS A 185 -6.15 -33.24 -24.01
C LYS A 185 -6.10 -32.79 -25.47
N ILE A 186 -6.91 -31.80 -25.87
CA ILE A 186 -6.85 -31.21 -27.22
C ILE A 186 -5.48 -30.59 -27.50
N ASN A 187 -4.89 -29.97 -26.47
CA ASN A 187 -3.53 -29.40 -26.52
C ASN A 187 -2.41 -30.44 -26.31
N LYS A 188 -2.75 -31.74 -26.31
CA LYS A 188 -1.81 -32.86 -26.15
C LYS A 188 -1.02 -32.84 -24.84
N ILE A 189 -1.61 -32.29 -23.79
CA ILE A 189 -1.04 -32.31 -22.43
C ILE A 189 -1.43 -33.63 -21.75
N ASP A 190 -0.47 -34.27 -21.08
CA ASP A 190 -0.71 -35.51 -20.33
C ASP A 190 -1.78 -35.32 -19.25
N PHE A 191 -2.62 -36.34 -19.05
CA PHE A 191 -3.69 -36.31 -18.07
C PHE A 191 -3.18 -36.01 -16.65
N ASN A 192 -2.08 -36.64 -16.23
CA ASN A 192 -1.57 -36.47 -14.87
C ASN A 192 -1.01 -35.05 -14.66
N ILE A 193 -0.39 -34.49 -15.69
CA ILE A 193 0.09 -33.10 -15.66
C ILE A 193 -1.10 -32.14 -15.56
N ALA A 194 -2.11 -32.29 -16.42
CA ALA A 194 -3.31 -31.46 -16.40
C ALA A 194 -4.05 -31.53 -15.06
N GLU A 195 -4.21 -32.74 -14.51
CA GLU A 195 -4.88 -32.97 -13.23
C GLU A 195 -4.10 -32.39 -12.04
N SER A 196 -2.77 -32.50 -12.06
CA SER A 196 -1.90 -31.87 -11.05
C SER A 196 -2.02 -30.34 -11.08
N ILE A 197 -1.92 -29.74 -12.26
CA ILE A 197 -2.03 -28.28 -12.44
C ILE A 197 -3.40 -27.78 -11.99
N PHE A 198 -4.48 -28.45 -12.39
CA PHE A 198 -5.82 -28.06 -11.96
C PHE A 198 -5.98 -28.14 -10.44
N SER A 199 -5.47 -29.21 -9.82
CA SER A 199 -5.51 -29.37 -8.36
C SER A 199 -4.73 -28.28 -7.63
N LYS A 200 -3.60 -27.82 -8.18
CA LYS A 200 -2.87 -26.65 -7.65
C LYS A 200 -3.68 -25.37 -7.77
N MET A 201 -4.31 -25.12 -8.92
CA MET A 201 -5.19 -23.97 -9.10
C MET A 201 -6.38 -23.99 -8.12
N GLU A 202 -7.01 -25.16 -7.90
CA GLU A 202 -8.11 -25.31 -6.94
C GLU A 202 -7.65 -25.07 -5.49
N LYS A 203 -6.49 -25.60 -5.11
CA LYS A 203 -5.92 -25.30 -3.78
C LYS A 203 -5.67 -23.79 -3.65
N PHE A 204 -5.17 -23.16 -4.71
CA PHE A 204 -4.83 -21.73 -4.76
C PHE A 204 -6.04 -20.80 -4.72
N ALA A 205 -7.14 -21.19 -5.35
CA ALA A 205 -8.39 -20.46 -5.46
C ALA A 205 -8.88 -19.81 -4.16
N GLY A 206 -8.63 -20.46 -3.02
CA GLY A 206 -9.03 -19.97 -1.71
C GLY A 206 -8.29 -18.71 -1.23
N TYR A 207 -7.13 -18.40 -1.82
CA TYR A 207 -6.28 -17.27 -1.43
C TYR A 207 -5.80 -16.41 -2.61
N GLY A 208 -6.23 -16.74 -3.83
CA GLY A 208 -5.94 -15.97 -5.04
C GLY A 208 -6.31 -14.50 -4.97
N PHE A 209 -5.36 -13.63 -5.31
CA PHE A 209 -5.56 -12.19 -5.27
C PHE A 209 -5.84 -11.62 -6.65
N ASN A 210 -6.61 -10.54 -6.70
CA ASN A 210 -6.79 -9.78 -7.93
C ASN A 210 -5.53 -8.96 -8.19
N LYS A 211 -4.80 -9.26 -9.27
CA LYS A 211 -3.53 -8.58 -9.59
C LYS A 211 -3.76 -7.09 -9.79
N SER A 212 -4.83 -6.71 -10.49
CA SER A 212 -5.13 -5.31 -10.80
C SER A 212 -5.28 -4.45 -9.53
N HIS A 213 -5.97 -4.98 -8.52
CA HIS A 213 -6.10 -4.33 -7.21
C HIS A 213 -4.75 -4.24 -6.48
N SER A 214 -3.96 -5.31 -6.52
CA SER A 214 -2.61 -5.33 -5.94
C SER A 214 -1.69 -4.30 -6.59
N VAL A 215 -1.73 -4.18 -7.92
CA VAL A 215 -0.95 -3.21 -8.70
C VAL A 215 -1.31 -1.79 -8.31
N ALA A 216 -2.60 -1.47 -8.21
CA ALA A 216 -3.04 -0.12 -7.81
C ALA A 216 -2.53 0.27 -6.41
N TYR A 217 -2.57 -0.65 -5.44
CA TYR A 217 -2.09 -0.39 -4.08
C TYR A 217 -0.56 -0.37 -4.00
N ALA A 218 0.12 -1.26 -4.73
CA ALA A 218 1.56 -1.27 -4.85
C ALA A 218 2.09 0.03 -5.48
N TYR A 219 1.36 0.60 -6.43
CA TYR A 219 1.69 1.89 -7.04
C TYR A 219 1.67 3.02 -6.01
N ILE A 220 0.63 3.12 -5.17
CA ILE A 220 0.59 4.09 -4.06
C ILE A 220 1.73 3.83 -3.07
N SER A 221 2.00 2.56 -2.76
CA SER A 221 3.11 2.16 -1.88
C SER A 221 4.45 2.66 -2.42
N TYR A 222 4.69 2.43 -3.72
CA TYR A 222 5.89 2.89 -4.41
C TYR A 222 5.99 4.42 -4.45
N GLN A 223 4.89 5.14 -4.71
CA GLN A 223 4.85 6.61 -4.65
C GLN A 223 5.23 7.15 -3.26
N THR A 224 4.69 6.56 -2.19
CA THR A 224 5.06 6.98 -0.82
C THR A 224 6.53 6.66 -0.50
N ALA A 225 7.05 5.52 -0.98
CA ALA A 225 8.46 5.18 -0.83
C ALA A 225 9.37 6.12 -1.64
N PHE A 226 8.98 6.50 -2.85
CA PHE A 226 9.67 7.47 -3.69
C PHE A 226 9.77 8.83 -3.00
N LEU A 227 8.64 9.36 -2.51
CA LEU A 227 8.62 10.62 -1.78
C LEU A 227 9.49 10.56 -0.52
N LYS A 228 9.44 9.45 0.22
CA LYS A 228 10.30 9.26 1.39
C LYS A 228 11.79 9.13 1.03
N THR A 229 12.11 8.57 -0.13
CA THR A 229 13.50 8.39 -0.58
C THR A 229 14.15 9.74 -0.89
N TYR A 230 13.43 10.59 -1.62
CA TYR A 230 13.99 11.85 -2.14
C TYR A 230 13.69 13.08 -1.28
N TYR A 231 12.59 13.04 -0.51
CA TYR A 231 12.14 14.14 0.34
C TYR A 231 11.75 13.65 1.74
N PRO A 232 12.63 12.92 2.45
CA PRO A 232 12.28 12.24 3.71
C PRO A 232 11.73 13.19 4.78
N SER A 233 12.34 14.38 4.95
CA SER A 233 11.89 15.37 5.95
C SER A 233 10.48 15.89 5.66
N ILE A 234 10.20 16.25 4.40
CA ILE A 234 8.89 16.78 3.98
C ILE A 234 7.82 15.68 4.04
N PHE A 235 8.15 14.47 3.58
CA PHE A 235 7.24 13.32 3.64
C PHE A 235 6.90 12.95 5.08
N LEU A 236 7.90 12.84 5.96
CA LEU A 236 7.68 12.49 7.37
C LEU A 236 6.94 13.59 8.14
N ALA A 237 7.20 14.87 7.85
CA ALA A 237 6.41 15.97 8.41
C ALA A 237 4.92 15.87 7.99
N SER A 238 4.65 15.54 6.73
CA SER A 238 3.29 15.32 6.23
C SER A 238 2.62 14.11 6.88
N ALA A 239 3.35 13.00 7.06
CA ALA A 239 2.85 11.81 7.74
C ALA A 239 2.56 12.07 9.23
N LEU A 240 3.47 12.73 9.95
CA LEU A 240 3.29 13.15 11.34
C LEU A 240 2.05 14.05 11.48
N SER A 241 1.85 14.96 10.53
CA SER A 241 0.68 15.85 10.49
C SER A 241 -0.63 15.09 10.25
N SER A 242 -0.61 14.00 9.51
CA SER A 242 -1.81 13.20 9.25
C SER A 242 -2.24 12.33 10.45
N ASP A 243 -1.34 12.08 11.40
CA ASP A 243 -1.57 11.23 12.57
C ASP A 243 -1.36 11.99 13.89
N MET A 244 -1.57 13.32 13.90
CA MET A 244 -1.41 14.17 15.09
C MET A 244 -2.27 13.76 16.28
N ASP A 245 -3.37 13.05 16.02
CA ASP A 245 -4.29 12.51 17.02
C ASP A 245 -3.87 11.15 17.59
N ASN A 246 -2.81 10.54 17.03
CA ASN A 246 -2.34 9.20 17.39
C ASN A 246 -0.90 9.21 17.93
N THR A 247 -0.76 9.21 19.25
CA THR A 247 0.54 9.25 19.95
C THR A 247 1.47 8.10 19.53
N ASP A 248 0.96 6.87 19.38
CA ASP A 248 1.79 5.72 19.03
C ASP A 248 2.36 5.86 17.61
N LYS A 249 1.55 6.38 16.68
CA LYS A 249 2.01 6.69 15.33
C LYS A 249 3.06 7.80 15.34
N ILE A 250 2.84 8.89 16.09
CA ILE A 250 3.83 9.96 16.24
C ILE A 250 5.16 9.42 16.75
N LEU A 251 5.16 8.55 17.77
CA LEU A 251 6.38 7.93 18.28
C LEU A 251 7.08 7.13 17.17
N SER A 252 6.36 6.24 16.48
CA SER A 252 6.95 5.44 15.40
C SER A 252 7.53 6.27 14.24
N LEU A 253 6.88 7.39 13.90
CA LEU A 253 7.33 8.30 12.86
C LEU A 253 8.50 9.18 13.32
N THR A 254 8.57 9.51 14.61
CA THR A 254 9.70 10.20 15.24
C THR A 254 10.95 9.31 15.23
N ASP A 255 10.78 8.03 15.58
CA ASP A 255 11.86 7.03 15.47
C ASP A 255 12.32 6.90 14.01
N SER A 256 11.38 6.82 13.07
CA SER A 256 11.73 6.78 11.63
C SER A 256 12.40 8.06 11.14
N SER A 257 12.07 9.22 11.69
CA SER A 257 12.79 10.47 11.37
C SER A 257 14.24 10.39 11.83
N SER A 258 14.48 9.83 13.01
CA SER A 258 15.82 9.61 13.54
C SER A 258 16.64 8.64 12.69
N GLU A 259 16.03 7.56 12.16
CA GLU A 259 16.66 6.63 11.21
C GLU A 259 17.15 7.32 9.92
N HIS A 260 16.51 8.42 9.54
CA HIS A 260 16.87 9.26 8.38
C HIS A 260 17.79 10.44 8.75
N GLY A 261 18.27 10.53 10.00
CA GLY A 261 19.09 11.65 10.46
C GLY A 261 18.31 12.96 10.62
N ILE A 262 16.98 12.89 10.71
CA ILE A 262 16.10 14.05 10.85
C ILE A 262 15.74 14.26 12.31
N LYS A 263 16.02 15.46 12.81
CA LYS A 263 15.71 15.86 14.18
C LYS A 263 14.33 16.50 14.25
N ILE A 264 13.49 16.00 15.16
CA ILE A 264 12.24 16.68 15.52
C ILE A 264 12.55 17.78 16.55
N ILE A 265 12.37 19.03 16.15
CA ILE A 265 12.54 20.22 16.99
C ILE A 265 11.32 20.38 17.89
N GLN A 266 11.55 20.63 19.18
CA GLN A 266 10.51 20.83 20.18
C GLN A 266 9.51 21.93 19.77
N PRO A 267 8.24 21.84 20.21
CA PRO A 267 7.24 22.84 19.88
C PRO A 267 7.65 24.22 20.40
N SER A 268 7.41 25.25 19.57
CA SER A 268 7.71 26.64 19.88
C SER A 268 6.51 27.50 19.55
N ILE A 269 6.01 28.28 20.51
CA ILE A 269 4.90 29.22 20.30
C ILE A 269 5.23 30.22 19.16
N ASN A 270 6.51 30.58 19.00
CA ASN A 270 6.95 31.56 18.01
C ASN A 270 7.20 30.96 16.62
N ASN A 271 7.39 29.65 16.49
CA ASN A 271 7.82 29.05 15.22
C ASN A 271 6.94 27.88 14.74
N SER A 272 6.27 27.16 15.65
CA SER A 272 5.43 26.01 15.30
C SER A 272 4.14 26.47 14.65
N GLU A 273 3.72 25.75 13.62
CA GLU A 273 2.38 25.85 13.04
C GLU A 273 1.45 24.82 13.70
N TYR A 274 0.20 24.73 13.22
CA TYR A 274 -0.73 23.70 13.69
C TYR A 274 -0.19 22.29 13.38
N SER A 275 0.25 22.10 12.13
CA SER A 275 0.84 20.85 11.63
C SER A 275 2.35 20.79 11.83
N PHE A 276 2.93 19.60 11.70
CA PHE A 276 4.39 19.46 11.62
C PHE A 276 4.89 20.06 10.30
N VAL A 277 6.03 20.74 10.35
CA VAL A 277 6.61 21.41 9.17
C VAL A 277 8.09 21.04 9.04
N SER A 278 8.52 20.68 7.83
CA SER A 278 9.94 20.52 7.52
C SER A 278 10.61 21.88 7.45
N LEU A 279 11.57 22.16 8.33
CA LEU A 279 12.37 23.39 8.30
C LEU A 279 13.56 23.26 7.35
N SER A 280 14.12 22.05 7.24
CA SER A 280 15.25 21.71 6.38
C SER A 280 15.24 20.21 6.07
N ASP A 281 16.24 19.73 5.33
CA ASP A 281 16.37 18.28 5.05
C ASP A 281 16.67 17.44 6.29
N THR A 282 17.07 18.07 7.39
CA THR A 282 17.47 17.40 8.63
C THR A 282 16.65 17.83 9.84
N GLU A 283 15.66 18.72 9.69
CA GLU A 283 14.90 19.25 10.82
C GLU A 283 13.40 19.39 10.48
N ILE A 284 12.56 18.88 11.38
CA ILE A 284 11.10 19.05 11.37
C ILE A 284 10.70 19.74 12.66
N ILE A 285 9.92 20.82 12.60
CA ILE A 285 9.35 21.45 13.80
C ILE A 285 8.03 20.77 14.19
N PHE A 286 7.89 20.54 15.50
CA PHE A 286 6.70 19.92 16.08
C PHE A 286 5.46 20.80 15.88
N GLY A 287 4.35 20.21 15.43
CA GLY A 287 3.07 20.91 15.24
C GLY A 287 2.33 21.11 16.56
N LEU A 288 1.80 22.31 16.79
CA LEU A 288 1.03 22.64 18.01
C LEU A 288 -0.19 21.73 18.16
N GLY A 289 -0.79 21.28 17.05
CA GLY A 289 -1.96 20.41 17.03
C GLY A 289 -1.72 19.00 17.56
N ALA A 290 -0.47 18.55 17.62
CA ALA A 290 -0.09 17.26 18.18
C ALA A 290 0.15 17.32 19.70
N ILE A 291 0.11 18.51 20.32
CA ILE A 291 0.21 18.65 21.77
C ILE A 291 -1.16 18.26 22.36
N LYS A 292 -1.17 17.20 23.17
CA LYS A 292 -2.41 16.70 23.80
C LYS A 292 -3.12 17.83 24.57
N GLY A 293 -4.36 18.12 24.18
CA GLY A 293 -5.19 19.18 24.76
C GLY A 293 -5.15 20.52 24.03
N VAL A 294 -4.20 20.73 23.11
CA VAL A 294 -4.16 21.91 22.23
C VAL A 294 -4.99 21.61 20.99
N GLY A 295 -6.31 21.85 21.09
CA GLY A 295 -7.22 21.70 19.96
C GLY A 295 -6.93 22.67 18.82
N TYR A 296 -7.45 22.38 17.62
CA TYR A 296 -7.26 23.19 16.40
C TYR A 296 -7.48 24.69 16.63
N ASN A 297 -8.63 25.05 17.21
CA ASN A 297 -8.99 26.46 17.45
C ASN A 297 -7.97 27.20 18.33
N ALA A 298 -7.41 26.52 19.34
CA ALA A 298 -6.43 27.12 20.23
C ALA A 298 -5.09 27.35 19.51
N ALA A 299 -4.63 26.37 18.73
CA ALA A 299 -3.42 26.50 17.92
C ALA A 299 -3.55 27.60 16.86
N GLU A 300 -4.67 27.64 16.14
CA GLU A 300 -4.95 28.69 15.15
C GLU A 300 -4.97 30.08 15.78
N HIS A 301 -5.60 30.23 16.95
CA HIS A 301 -5.61 31.52 17.65
C HIS A 301 -4.19 31.99 18.02
N ILE A 302 -3.32 31.06 18.47
CA ILE A 302 -1.91 31.39 18.76
C ILE A 302 -1.19 31.87 17.49
N ILE A 303 -1.39 31.20 16.36
CA ILE A 303 -0.76 31.54 15.07
C ILE A 303 -1.28 32.89 14.56
N GLN A 304 -2.58 33.15 14.68
CA GLN A 304 -3.18 34.42 14.30
C GLN A 304 -2.66 35.58 15.15
N GLU A 305 -2.57 35.42 16.47
CA GLU A 305 -1.99 36.44 17.34
C GLU A 305 -0.49 36.64 17.08
N ARG A 306 0.24 35.57 16.70
CA ARG A 306 1.64 35.66 16.28
C ARG A 306 1.81 36.55 15.06
N SER A 307 0.92 36.44 14.07
CA SER A 307 1.00 37.28 12.87
C SER A 307 0.85 38.79 13.16
N LYS A 308 0.26 39.15 14.30
CA LYS A 308 0.03 40.54 14.74
C LYS A 308 1.16 41.08 15.65
N MET A 309 2.07 40.23 16.14
CA MET A 309 3.10 40.60 17.11
C MET A 309 4.48 40.08 16.71
N VAL A 310 5.52 40.89 16.87
CA VAL A 310 6.90 40.50 16.48
C VAL A 310 7.43 39.32 17.30
N ILE A 311 7.06 39.21 18.58
CA ILE A 311 7.39 38.07 19.47
C ILE A 311 6.26 37.88 20.47
N ILE A 312 5.80 36.64 20.65
CA ILE A 312 4.88 36.31 21.74
C ILE A 312 5.68 35.92 22.99
N LYS A 313 5.42 36.61 24.10
CA LYS A 313 5.79 36.14 25.44
C LYS A 313 4.57 35.41 26.03
N ILE A 314 4.74 34.23 26.62
CA ILE A 314 3.64 33.39 27.16
C ILE A 314 2.60 34.20 27.97
N PHE A 315 3.04 35.19 28.73
CA PHE A 315 2.18 36.05 29.53
C PHE A 315 1.26 36.99 28.72
N SER A 316 1.65 37.41 27.51
CA SER A 316 0.84 38.35 26.71
C SER A 316 -0.38 37.70 26.06
N ILE A 317 -0.37 36.37 25.85
CA ILE A 317 -1.54 35.63 25.32
C ILE A 317 -2.64 35.54 26.38
N PHE A 318 -2.28 35.15 27.61
CA PHE A 318 -3.24 34.96 28.71
C PHE A 318 -3.91 36.26 29.15
N VAL A 319 -3.19 37.39 29.11
CA VAL A 319 -3.71 38.69 29.57
C VAL A 319 -4.63 39.35 28.53
N ARG A 320 -4.57 38.96 27.25
CA ARG A 320 -5.35 39.60 26.17
C ARG A 320 -6.43 38.73 25.54
N GLY A 321 -6.43 37.41 25.76
CA GLY A 321 -7.16 36.47 24.88
C GLY A 321 -8.08 35.43 25.52
N VAL A 322 -8.57 35.61 26.75
CA VAL A 322 -9.65 34.75 27.28
C VAL A 322 -10.88 35.58 27.63
N SER A 323 -11.39 36.33 26.64
CA SER A 323 -12.77 36.81 26.68
C SER A 323 -13.67 35.72 26.08
N HIS A 324 -14.30 34.92 26.95
CA HIS A 324 -15.44 34.08 26.55
C HIS A 324 -16.54 34.97 25.97
N PRO A 325 -17.08 34.70 24.78
CA PRO A 325 -18.35 35.26 24.39
C PRO A 325 -19.45 34.41 25.06
N TYR A 326 -19.81 34.76 26.29
CA TYR A 326 -21.15 34.48 26.78
C TYR A 326 -22.02 35.68 26.41
N HIS A 327 -22.87 35.51 25.40
CA HIS A 327 -24.23 36.04 25.36
C HIS A 327 -25.05 35.32 24.29
#